data_AF-A0A351Y8Q0-F1
#
_entry.id   AF-A0A351Y8Q0-F1
#
_cell.length_a   1.000
_cell.length_b   1.000
_cell.length_c   1.000
_cell.angle_alpha   90.00
_cell.angle_beta   90.00
_cell.angle_gamma   90.00
#
_symmetry.space_group_name_H-M   'P 1'
#
loop_
_entity.id
_entity.type
_entity.pdbx_description
1 polymer ?
#
loop_
_entity_poly.entity_id
_entity_poly.type
_entity_poly.pdbx_seq_one_letter_code
_entity_poly.pdbx_strand_id
1 'polypeptide(L)'
;MKKTRSLTRILNFLAFIAATVSFFCNFAPSFSDDSYYVRGNCFQAIYAMEGGDFRNVVVPLVIAMVLVGLLMLVTLMGTFFGEKGSKITGLVELVLGAIGGVLYLFASTFYVSANGITNLEVALGPGPICVSVFAFIAAALGLISIAFGKKKISVE
;
A
#
# COMPACT_ATOMS: atom_id res chain seq x y z
N MET A 1 7.78 36.72 9.58
CA MET A 1 6.58 36.15 8.91
C MET A 1 6.47 34.67 9.27
N LYS A 2 5.44 34.24 10.01
CA LYS A 2 5.20 32.80 10.29
C LYS A 2 4.77 32.09 8.99
N LYS A 3 5.45 31.02 8.59
CA LYS A 3 5.06 30.18 7.44
C LYS A 3 3.90 29.29 7.86
N THR A 4 2.69 29.60 7.43
CA THR A 4 1.54 28.71 7.62
C THR A 4 1.51 27.68 6.48
N ARG A 5 1.59 26.39 6.82
CA ARG A 5 1.38 25.30 5.87
C ARG A 5 -0.03 24.75 6.08
N SER A 6 -0.74 24.45 4.98
CA SER A 6 -2.05 23.80 5.04
C SER A 6 -1.88 22.39 5.61
N LEU A 7 -2.61 22.06 6.67
CA LEU A 7 -2.60 20.72 7.29
C LEU A 7 -2.93 19.64 6.25
N THR A 8 -3.86 19.91 5.33
CA THR A 8 -4.20 19.02 4.20
C THR A 8 -2.97 18.61 3.41
N ARG A 9 -2.07 19.55 3.08
CA ARG A 9 -0.85 19.24 2.33
C ARG A 9 0.12 18.37 3.12
N ILE A 10 0.23 18.59 4.43
CA ILE A 10 1.08 17.78 5.31
C ILE A 10 0.53 16.36 5.39
N LEU A 11 -0.77 16.20 5.60
CA LEU A 11 -1.42 14.89 5.67
C LEU A 11 -1.32 14.12 4.36
N ASN A 12 -1.55 14.78 3.22
CA ASN A 12 -1.42 14.15 1.90
C ASN A 12 0.04 13.75 1.61
N PHE A 13 1.02 14.54 2.06
CA PHE A 13 2.44 14.19 1.95
C PHE A 13 2.82 12.98 2.83
N LEU A 14 2.31 12.91 4.05
CA LEU A 14 2.51 11.74 4.92
C LEU A 14 1.82 10.49 4.34
N ALA A 15 0.61 10.65 3.79
CA ALA A 15 -0.09 9.58 3.10
C ALA A 15 0.70 9.10 1.88
N PHE A 16 1.34 10.01 1.14
CA PHE A 16 2.22 9.68 0.03
C PHE A 16 3.45 8.89 0.48
N ILE A 17 4.11 9.28 1.57
CA ILE A 17 5.22 8.51 2.14
C ILE A 17 4.74 7.10 2.52
N ALA A 18 3.62 6.98 3.23
CA ALA A 18 3.07 5.69 3.63
C ALA A 18 2.71 4.81 2.40
N ALA A 19 2.05 5.38 1.40
CA ALA A 19 1.70 4.68 0.16
C ALA A 19 2.95 4.25 -0.63
N THR A 20 4.00 5.08 -0.64
CA THR A 20 5.29 4.77 -1.25
C THR A 20 5.95 3.58 -0.55
N VAL A 21 6.01 3.59 0.79
CA VAL A 21 6.54 2.45 1.55
C VAL A 21 5.72 1.19 1.28
N SER A 22 4.39 1.27 1.32
CA SER A 22 3.49 0.17 0.98
C SER A 22 3.78 -0.39 -0.42
N PHE A 23 3.97 0.48 -1.42
CA PHE A 23 4.27 0.05 -2.78
C PHE A 23 5.64 -0.63 -2.88
N PHE A 24 6.70 -0.03 -2.33
CA PHE A 24 8.05 -0.59 -2.39
C PHE A 24 8.24 -1.87 -1.57
N CYS A 25 7.44 -2.09 -0.51
CA CYS A 25 7.42 -3.37 0.20
C CYS A 25 7.08 -4.56 -0.71
N ASN A 26 6.43 -4.34 -1.86
CA ASN A 26 6.22 -5.40 -2.83
C ASN A 26 7.52 -5.92 -3.46
N PHE A 27 8.52 -5.06 -3.54
CA PHE A 27 9.81 -5.32 -4.19
C PHE A 27 10.96 -5.44 -3.18
N ALA A 28 10.68 -5.48 -1.88
CA ALA A 28 11.72 -5.50 -0.84
C ALA A 28 12.82 -6.57 -1.06
N PRO A 29 12.51 -7.78 -1.55
CA PRO A 29 13.53 -8.80 -1.78
C PRO A 29 14.41 -8.56 -3.00
N SER A 30 14.02 -7.67 -3.93
CA SER A 30 14.91 -7.19 -5.00
C SER A 30 16.10 -6.38 -4.47
N PHE A 31 16.09 -6.02 -3.18
CA PHE A 31 17.16 -5.28 -2.50
C PHE A 31 17.92 -6.13 -1.46
N SER A 32 17.69 -7.45 -1.42
CA SER A 32 18.39 -8.37 -0.51
C SER A 32 19.27 -9.33 -1.31
N ASP A 33 20.54 -9.43 -0.92
CA ASP A 33 21.50 -10.36 -1.55
C ASP A 33 21.11 -11.84 -1.35
N ASP A 34 20.26 -12.16 -0.37
CA ASP A 34 19.71 -13.50 -0.08
C ASP A 34 18.38 -13.79 -0.81
N SER A 35 18.14 -13.11 -1.94
CA SER A 35 16.90 -13.04 -2.74
C SER A 35 16.18 -14.35 -3.14
N TYR A 36 16.71 -15.51 -2.78
CA TYR A 36 16.17 -16.83 -3.14
C TYR A 36 15.42 -17.55 -2.01
N TYR A 37 15.46 -17.09 -0.75
CA TYR A 37 14.66 -17.69 0.34
C TYR A 37 13.31 -16.96 0.51
N VAL A 38 12.30 -17.51 -0.16
CA VAL A 38 10.94 -16.97 -0.41
C VAL A 38 10.02 -17.04 0.84
N ARG A 39 10.39 -16.42 1.95
CA ARG A 39 9.47 -16.19 3.07
C ARG A 39 9.20 -14.70 3.26
N GLY A 40 8.16 -14.22 2.57
CA GLY A 40 7.67 -12.84 2.73
C GLY A 40 7.79 -11.94 1.50
N ASN A 41 8.16 -12.48 0.34
CA ASN A 41 8.24 -11.74 -0.91
C ASN A 41 6.86 -11.63 -1.59
N CYS A 42 6.29 -10.41 -1.62
CA CYS A 42 5.04 -10.18 -2.33
C CYS A 42 5.17 -10.40 -3.84
N PHE A 43 6.28 -9.97 -4.46
CA PHE A 43 6.49 -10.11 -5.90
C PHE A 43 6.56 -11.58 -6.33
N GLN A 44 7.30 -12.41 -5.59
CA GLN A 44 7.32 -13.86 -5.83
C GLN A 44 5.97 -14.51 -5.53
N ALA A 45 5.21 -14.03 -4.55
CA ALA A 45 3.85 -14.54 -4.32
C ALA A 45 2.87 -14.16 -5.43
N ILE A 46 3.03 -12.98 -6.04
CA ILE A 46 2.19 -12.48 -7.14
C ILE A 46 2.47 -13.23 -8.44
N TYR A 47 3.74 -13.33 -8.82
CA TYR A 47 4.19 -13.92 -10.09
C TYR A 47 4.68 -15.37 -9.95
N ALA A 48 4.55 -15.91 -8.75
CA ALA A 48 4.78 -17.32 -8.43
C ALA A 48 6.19 -17.82 -8.81
N MET A 49 7.19 -16.95 -8.64
CA MET A 49 8.60 -17.24 -8.95
C MET A 49 9.25 -17.97 -7.76
N GLU A 50 9.13 -19.30 -7.73
CA GLU A 50 9.78 -20.15 -6.73
C GLU A 50 10.53 -21.29 -7.45
N GLY A 51 11.86 -21.33 -7.32
CA GLY A 51 12.67 -22.50 -7.72
C GLY A 51 12.73 -22.89 -9.21
N GLY A 52 12.18 -22.09 -10.13
CA GLY A 52 12.20 -22.39 -11.56
C GLY A 52 10.95 -23.08 -12.12
N ASP A 53 9.97 -23.41 -11.25
CA ASP A 53 8.66 -23.89 -11.69
C ASP A 53 7.67 -22.72 -11.76
N PHE A 54 6.99 -22.58 -12.92
CA PHE A 54 5.96 -21.57 -13.11
C PHE A 54 4.69 -22.00 -12.36
N ARG A 55 4.44 -21.37 -11.22
CA ARG A 55 3.16 -21.45 -10.50
C ARG A 55 2.16 -20.44 -11.08
N ASN A 56 0.88 -20.56 -10.69
CA ASN A 56 -0.17 -19.68 -11.20
C ASN A 56 -0.05 -18.27 -10.64
N VAL A 57 -0.25 -17.26 -11.50
CA VAL A 57 -0.33 -15.85 -11.09
C VAL A 57 -1.51 -15.64 -10.14
N VAL A 58 -1.26 -14.96 -9.02
CA VAL A 58 -2.29 -14.69 -8.01
C VAL A 58 -2.99 -13.37 -8.33
N VAL A 59 -4.01 -13.43 -9.20
CA VAL A 59 -4.75 -12.26 -9.73
C VAL A 59 -5.23 -11.27 -8.65
N PRO A 60 -5.81 -11.70 -7.51
CA PRO A 60 -6.19 -10.76 -6.46
C PRO A 60 -5.03 -9.91 -5.93
N LEU A 61 -3.82 -10.47 -5.88
CA LEU A 61 -2.61 -9.75 -5.44
C LEU A 61 -2.06 -8.82 -6.53
N VAL A 62 -2.24 -9.16 -7.81
CA VAL A 62 -1.96 -8.24 -8.93
C VAL A 62 -2.86 -7.01 -8.80
N ILE A 63 -4.16 -7.21 -8.57
CA ILE A 63 -5.11 -6.11 -8.35
C ILE A 63 -4.69 -5.28 -7.13
N ALA A 64 -4.33 -5.93 -6.02
CA ALA A 64 -3.86 -5.24 -4.81
C ALA A 64 -2.63 -4.37 -5.07
N MET A 65 -1.63 -4.88 -5.81
CA MET A 65 -0.44 -4.13 -6.21
C MET A 65 -0.80 -2.89 -7.04
N VAL A 66 -1.70 -3.04 -8.02
CA VAL A 66 -2.17 -1.92 -8.85
C VAL A 66 -2.90 -0.87 -8.00
N LEU A 67 -3.76 -1.29 -7.06
CA LEU A 67 -4.47 -0.38 -6.17
C LEU A 67 -3.51 0.44 -5.29
N VAL A 68 -2.48 -0.20 -4.73
CA VAL A 68 -1.45 0.48 -3.93
C VAL A 68 -0.59 1.43 -4.80
N GLY A 69 -0.30 1.04 -6.05
CA GLY A 69 0.37 1.93 -7.02
C GLY A 69 -0.46 3.17 -7.35
N LEU A 70 -1.77 2.99 -7.58
CA LEU A 70 -2.70 4.11 -7.79
C LEU A 70 -2.84 4.97 -6.53
N LEU A 71 -2.87 4.38 -5.34
CA LEU A 71 -2.88 5.09 -4.06
C LEU A 71 -1.66 6.02 -3.93
N MET A 72 -0.47 5.54 -4.28
CA MET A 72 0.75 6.36 -4.31
C MET A 72 0.62 7.55 -5.27
N LEU A 73 0.07 7.35 -6.46
CA LEU A 73 -0.15 8.45 -7.41
C LEU A 73 -1.20 9.46 -6.93
N VAL A 74 -2.30 8.99 -6.34
CA VAL A 74 -3.38 9.85 -5.84
C VAL A 74 -2.92 10.68 -4.65
N THR A 75 -2.21 10.08 -3.69
CA THR A 75 -1.66 10.80 -2.53
C THR A 75 -0.61 11.85 -2.95
N LEU A 76 0.21 11.54 -3.97
CA LEU A 76 1.13 12.51 -4.57
C LEU A 76 0.38 13.68 -5.19
N MET A 77 -0.63 13.41 -6.02
CA MET A 77 -1.48 14.44 -6.62
C MET A 77 -2.19 15.29 -5.54
N GLY A 78 -2.71 14.67 -4.49
CA GLY A 78 -3.34 15.35 -3.36
C GLY A 78 -2.39 16.33 -2.66
N THR A 79 -1.09 16.04 -2.63
CA THR A 79 -0.07 16.96 -2.10
C THR A 79 0.01 18.25 -2.92
N PHE A 80 -0.09 18.16 -4.26
CA PHE A 80 -0.06 19.33 -5.16
C PHE A 80 -1.37 20.12 -5.17
N PHE A 81 -2.52 19.43 -5.22
CA PHE A 81 -3.84 20.07 -5.27
C PHE A 81 -4.25 20.73 -3.94
N GLY A 82 -3.73 20.24 -2.82
CA GLY A 82 -4.01 20.79 -1.49
C GLY A 82 -5.51 20.80 -1.18
N GLU A 83 -6.05 21.96 -0.81
CA GLU A 83 -7.45 22.08 -0.38
C GLU A 83 -8.46 22.00 -1.53
N LYS A 84 -8.05 22.35 -2.76
CA LYS A 84 -8.90 22.27 -3.96
C LYS A 84 -8.91 20.84 -4.48
N GLY A 85 -9.59 19.94 -3.76
CA GLY A 85 -9.72 18.54 -4.15
C GLY A 85 -9.60 17.54 -3.00
N SER A 86 -9.27 18.00 -1.79
CA SER A 86 -8.97 17.13 -0.63
C SER A 86 -10.07 16.12 -0.29
N LYS A 87 -11.34 16.47 -0.52
CA LYS A 87 -12.46 15.55 -0.33
C LYS A 87 -12.43 14.35 -1.28
N ILE A 88 -12.19 14.62 -2.56
CA ILE A 88 -12.18 13.59 -3.60
C ILE A 88 -10.92 12.75 -3.46
N THR A 89 -9.75 13.38 -3.30
CA THR A 89 -8.49 12.66 -3.13
C THR A 89 -8.52 11.79 -1.87
N GLY A 90 -8.94 12.32 -0.73
CA GLY A 90 -9.02 11.55 0.52
C GLY A 90 -10.01 10.39 0.46
N LEU A 91 -11.11 10.51 -0.30
CA LEU A 91 -12.07 9.41 -0.47
C LEU A 91 -11.47 8.31 -1.35
N VAL A 92 -10.81 8.69 -2.44
CA VAL A 92 -10.13 7.75 -3.33
C VAL A 92 -8.98 7.06 -2.59
N GLU A 93 -8.21 7.79 -1.79
CA GLU A 93 -7.16 7.24 -0.91
C GLU A 93 -7.71 6.20 0.06
N LEU A 94 -8.86 6.51 0.69
CA LEU A 94 -9.54 5.58 1.59
C LEU A 94 -9.94 4.28 0.88
N VAL A 95 -10.58 4.38 -0.29
CA VAL A 95 -11.06 3.21 -1.04
C VAL A 95 -9.88 2.37 -1.54
N LEU A 96 -8.89 3.00 -2.17
CA LEU A 96 -7.72 2.30 -2.71
C LEU A 96 -6.90 1.64 -1.59
N GLY A 97 -6.62 2.36 -0.51
CA GLY A 97 -5.84 1.83 0.61
C GLY A 97 -6.57 0.77 1.42
N ALA A 98 -7.88 0.92 1.65
CA ALA A 98 -8.67 -0.09 2.36
C ALA A 98 -8.78 -1.39 1.54
N ILE A 99 -9.18 -1.30 0.27
CA ILE A 99 -9.32 -2.50 -0.57
C ILE A 99 -7.96 -3.14 -0.81
N GLY A 100 -6.94 -2.34 -1.17
CA GLY A 100 -5.58 -2.84 -1.38
C GLY A 100 -5.01 -3.53 -0.14
N GLY A 101 -5.15 -2.91 1.04
CA GLY A 101 -4.69 -3.49 2.31
C GLY A 101 -5.43 -4.78 2.67
N VAL A 102 -6.76 -4.82 2.50
CA VAL A 102 -7.55 -6.04 2.77
C VAL A 102 -7.12 -7.19 1.85
N LEU A 103 -6.88 -6.93 0.56
CA LEU A 103 -6.43 -7.97 -0.36
C LEU A 103 -5.07 -8.57 0.06
N TYR A 104 -4.15 -7.76 0.59
CA TYR A 104 -2.88 -8.26 1.12
C TYR A 104 -3.01 -9.02 2.45
N LEU A 105 -4.02 -8.73 3.28
CA LEU A 105 -4.33 -9.56 4.45
C LEU A 105 -4.75 -11.00 4.07
N PHE A 106 -5.35 -11.17 2.90
CA PHE A 106 -5.74 -12.48 2.37
C PHE A 106 -4.66 -13.12 1.46
N ALA A 107 -3.44 -12.58 1.42
CA ALA A 107 -2.40 -13.01 0.48
C ALA A 107 -2.06 -14.51 0.58
N SER A 108 -1.96 -15.07 1.79
CA SER A 108 -1.70 -16.51 1.97
C SER A 108 -2.85 -17.35 1.43
N THR A 109 -4.10 -16.93 1.67
CA THR A 109 -5.31 -17.62 1.19
C THR A 109 -5.38 -17.60 -0.34
N PHE A 110 -5.11 -16.46 -0.96
CA PHE A 110 -5.10 -16.35 -2.42
C PHE A 110 -3.96 -17.17 -3.04
N TYR A 111 -2.78 -17.17 -2.44
CA TYR A 111 -1.65 -17.97 -2.91
C TYR A 111 -1.93 -19.48 -2.84
N VAL A 112 -2.50 -19.94 -1.72
CA VAL A 112 -2.92 -21.33 -1.51
C VAL A 112 -3.99 -21.73 -2.52
N SER A 113 -5.01 -20.88 -2.70
CA SER A 113 -6.11 -21.14 -3.62
C SER A 113 -5.66 -21.18 -5.09
N ALA A 114 -4.77 -20.29 -5.51
CA ALA A 114 -4.28 -20.25 -6.89
C ALA A 114 -3.40 -21.46 -7.25
N ASN A 115 -2.75 -22.07 -6.25
CA ASN A 115 -1.74 -23.12 -6.46
C ASN A 115 -2.13 -24.49 -5.88
N GLY A 116 -3.34 -24.65 -5.32
CA GLY A 116 -3.84 -25.94 -4.84
C GLY A 116 -3.05 -26.53 -3.67
N ILE A 117 -2.49 -25.69 -2.78
CA ILE A 117 -1.65 -26.14 -1.66
C ILE A 117 -2.53 -26.62 -0.50
N THR A 118 -2.60 -27.92 -0.23
CA THR A 118 -3.51 -28.47 0.81
C THR A 118 -2.85 -28.83 2.14
N ASN A 119 -1.51 -28.93 2.19
CA ASN A 119 -0.79 -29.56 3.32
C ASN A 119 0.29 -28.68 3.96
N LEU A 120 0.24 -27.35 3.77
CA LEU A 120 1.21 -26.42 4.35
C LEU A 120 0.48 -25.34 5.15
N GLU A 121 0.91 -25.09 6.39
CA GLU A 121 0.53 -23.88 7.13
C GLU A 121 1.22 -22.67 6.48
N VAL A 122 0.53 -22.02 5.54
CA VAL A 122 1.02 -20.80 4.89
C VAL A 122 0.60 -19.59 5.71
N ALA A 123 1.52 -19.07 6.53
CA ALA A 123 1.33 -17.83 7.28
C ALA A 123 1.59 -16.59 6.43
N LEU A 124 1.05 -15.44 6.86
CA LEU A 124 1.34 -14.14 6.23
C LEU A 124 2.80 -13.77 6.49
N GLY A 125 3.58 -13.57 5.43
CA GLY A 125 4.95 -13.08 5.55
C GLY A 125 5.01 -11.58 5.88
N PRO A 126 6.20 -11.08 6.27
CA PRO A 126 6.39 -9.67 6.63
C PRO A 126 6.07 -8.69 5.49
N GLY A 127 6.29 -9.07 4.22
CA GLY A 127 5.96 -8.23 3.07
C GLY A 127 4.47 -7.85 3.00
N PRO A 128 3.55 -8.81 2.84
CA PRO A 128 2.11 -8.52 2.82
C PRO A 128 1.61 -7.77 4.06
N ILE A 129 2.17 -8.06 5.24
CA ILE A 129 1.86 -7.33 6.48
C ILE A 129 2.25 -5.85 6.33
N CYS A 130 3.48 -5.56 5.93
CA CYS A 130 3.97 -4.20 5.73
C CYS A 130 3.14 -3.45 4.67
N VAL A 131 2.87 -4.08 3.53
CA VAL A 131 2.04 -3.48 2.47
C VAL A 131 0.66 -3.11 3.04
N SER A 132 0.00 -4.02 3.76
CA SER A 132 -1.32 -3.81 4.35
C SER A 132 -1.33 -2.67 5.37
N VAL A 133 -0.40 -2.68 6.32
CA VAL A 133 -0.33 -1.67 7.40
C VAL A 133 -0.11 -0.28 6.82
N PHE A 134 0.85 -0.12 5.90
CA PHE A 134 1.11 1.19 5.31
C PHE A 134 0.00 1.65 4.37
N ALA A 135 -0.70 0.74 3.68
CA ALA A 135 -1.90 1.06 2.91
C ALA A 135 -3.03 1.59 3.81
N PHE A 136 -3.26 0.96 4.97
CA PHE A 136 -4.24 1.45 5.95
C PHE A 136 -3.85 2.76 6.60
N ILE A 137 -2.55 2.99 6.88
CA ILE A 137 -2.06 4.28 7.37
C ILE A 137 -2.34 5.38 6.33
N ALA A 138 -2.03 5.15 5.05
CA ALA A 138 -2.32 6.12 4.00
C ALA A 138 -3.83 6.40 3.88
N ALA A 139 -4.67 5.36 3.93
CA ALA A 139 -6.13 5.49 3.93
C ALA A 139 -6.65 6.30 5.13
N ALA A 140 -6.13 6.03 6.34
CA ALA A 140 -6.50 6.75 7.55
C ALA A 140 -6.09 8.23 7.48
N LEU A 141 -4.89 8.52 6.96
CA LEU A 141 -4.44 9.90 6.75
C LEU A 141 -5.32 10.64 5.74
N GLY A 142 -5.76 9.98 4.66
CA GLY A 142 -6.75 10.52 3.73
C GLY A 142 -8.07 10.87 4.40
N LEU A 143 -8.58 9.99 5.27
CA LEU A 143 -9.78 10.24 6.07
C LEU A 143 -9.61 11.44 7.02
N ILE A 144 -8.47 11.53 7.72
CA ILE A 144 -8.14 12.65 8.60
C ILE A 144 -8.06 13.95 7.80
N SER A 145 -7.51 13.90 6.58
CA SER A 145 -7.43 15.04 5.66
C SER A 145 -8.84 15.54 5.28
N ILE A 146 -9.80 14.64 5.05
CA ILE A 146 -11.21 15.00 4.82
C ILE A 146 -11.84 15.63 6.06
N ALA A 147 -11.66 15.02 7.23
CA ALA A 147 -12.34 15.41 8.47
C ALA A 147 -11.78 16.71 9.07
N PHE A 148 -10.46 16.94 8.98
CA PHE A 148 -9.76 17.99 9.72
C PHE A 148 -8.90 18.92 8.84
N GLY A 149 -8.75 18.66 7.54
CA GLY A 149 -7.80 19.34 6.66
C GLY A 149 -8.02 20.86 6.49
N LYS A 150 -9.19 21.39 6.85
CA LYS A 150 -9.49 22.84 6.80
C LYS A 150 -8.79 23.66 7.89
N LYS A 151 -8.15 23.03 8.88
CA LYS A 151 -7.41 23.74 9.94
C LYS A 151 -6.04 24.19 9.42
N LYS A 152 -5.71 25.48 9.58
CA LYS A 152 -4.35 26.00 9.35
C LYS A 152 -3.49 25.73 10.59
N ILE A 153 -2.28 25.22 10.38
CA ILE A 153 -1.31 25.02 11.46
C ILE A 153 -0.24 26.10 11.36
N SER A 154 0.04 26.78 12.48
CA SER A 154 1.22 27.62 12.58
C SER A 154 2.42 26.72 12.85
N VAL A 155 3.38 26.71 11.92
CA VAL A 155 4.69 26.10 12.16
C VAL A 155 5.58 27.23 12.66
N GLU A 156 6.07 27.12 13.90
CA GLU A 156 7.06 28.05 14.48
C GLU A 156 8.46 27.72 13.97
#